data_AF-A0A523T6A5-F1
#
_entry.id   AF-A0A523T6A5-F1
#
_cell.length_a   1.000
_cell.length_b   1.000
_cell.length_c   1.000
_cell.angle_alpha   90.00
_cell.angle_beta   90.00
_cell.angle_gamma   90.00
#
_symmetry.space_group_name_H-M   'P 1'
#
loop_
_entity.id
_entity.type
_entity.pdbx_description
1 polymer ?
#
loop_
_entity_poly.entity_id
_entity_poly.type
_entity_poly.pdbx_seq_one_letter_code
_entity_poly.pdbx_strand_id
1 'polypeptide(L)' 'ELANHPWMVSCQFHPEFGSRPGRPHPLFRDFIAIAKDVLREGAQPPLPLSSQF' A
#
# COMPACT_ATOMS: atom_id res chain seq x y z
N GLU A 1 5.83 10.46 11.49
CA GLU A 1 4.71 10.59 10.54
C GLU A 1 4.51 12.05 10.18
N LEU A 2 3.90 12.34 9.03
CA LEU A 2 3.59 13.70 8.56
C LEU A 2 2.08 13.85 8.45
N ALA A 3 1.51 14.86 9.12
CA ALA A 3 0.07 15.01 9.35
C ALA A 3 -0.82 15.02 8.08
N ASN A 4 -0.25 15.33 6.90
CA ASN A 4 -0.99 15.43 5.64
C ASN A 4 -0.45 14.49 4.54
N HIS A 5 0.31 13.45 4.91
CA HIS A 5 0.76 12.44 3.95
C HIS A 5 -0.09 11.17 4.11
N PRO A 6 -0.61 10.57 3.00
CA PRO A 6 -1.55 9.43 3.08
C PRO A 6 -0.97 8.23 3.83
N TRP A 7 0.35 8.04 3.75
CA TRP A 7 1.07 7.07 4.57
C TRP A 7 2.55 7.42 4.63
N MET A 8 3.03 7.96 5.75
CA MET A 8 4.45 8.30 5.95
C MET A 8 4.91 7.84 7.32
N VAL A 9 5.68 6.77 7.36
CA VAL A 9 6.10 6.10 8.58
C VAL A 9 7.59 5.79 8.52
N SER A 10 8.27 5.82 9.66
CA SER A 10 9.64 5.35 9.79
C SER A 10 9.82 4.66 11.14
N CYS A 11 10.74 3.70 11.20
CA CYS A 11 11.12 3.00 12.42
C CYS A 11 12.64 2.83 12.47
N GLN A 12 13.20 2.79 13.68
CA GLN A 12 14.64 2.57 13.90
C GLN A 12 14.99 1.09 14.13
N PHE A 13 14.00 0.26 14.43
CA PHE A 13 14.16 -1.19 14.55
C PHE A 13 14.02 -1.87 13.18
N HIS A 14 14.29 -3.17 13.15
CA HIS A 14 14.19 -4.04 11.97
C HIS A 14 12.84 -4.78 11.91
N PRO A 15 11.77 -4.17 11.36
CA PRO A 15 10.44 -4.81 11.25
C PRO A 15 10.45 -6.07 10.37
N GLU A 16 11.46 -6.24 9.52
CA GLU A 16 11.65 -7.40 8.66
C GLU A 16 11.74 -8.71 9.45
N PHE A 17 12.38 -8.70 10.63
CA PHE A 17 12.60 -9.92 11.41
C PHE A 17 11.31 -10.46 12.03
N GLY A 18 10.31 -9.60 12.22
CA GLY A 18 8.98 -9.96 12.76
C GLY A 18 7.96 -10.40 11.70
N SER A 19 8.27 -10.26 10.40
CA SER A 19 7.34 -10.56 9.31
C SER A 19 7.31 -12.06 8.98
N ARG A 20 6.12 -12.62 8.72
CA ARG A 20 5.93 -14.03 8.32
C ARG A 20 4.94 -14.12 7.16
N PRO A 21 4.98 -15.17 6.32
CA PRO A 21 4.08 -15.29 5.16
C PRO A 21 2.58 -15.17 5.50
N GLY A 22 2.12 -15.82 6.58
CA GLY A 22 0.73 -15.72 7.04
C GLY A 22 0.46 -14.59 8.04
N ARG A 23 1.50 -13.83 8.42
CA ARG A 23 1.39 -12.72 9.37
C ARG A 23 2.43 -11.65 9.01
N PRO A 24 2.21 -10.91 7.91
CA PRO A 24 3.11 -9.82 7.53
C PRO A 24 3.13 -8.76 8.62
N HIS A 25 4.29 -8.15 8.84
CA HIS A 25 4.40 -7.05 9.79
C HIS A 25 3.46 -5.89 9.37
N PRO A 26 2.76 -5.22 10.31
CA PRO A 26 1.78 -4.18 9.98
C PRO A 26 2.32 -3.08 9.06
N LEU A 27 3.57 -2.65 9.29
CA LEU A 27 4.23 -1.64 8.44
C LEU A 27 4.24 -2.02 6.95
N PHE A 28 4.49 -3.29 6.61
CA PHE A 28 4.51 -3.73 5.21
C PHE A 28 3.10 -3.98 4.67
N ARG A 29 2.24 -4.60 5.49
CA ARG A 29 0.84 -4.86 5.12
C ARG A 29 0.12 -3.55 4.77
N ASP A 30 0.23 -2.56 5.65
CA ASP A 30 -0.50 -1.30 5.54
C ASP A 30 0.08 -0.41 4.44
N PHE A 31 1.41 -0.45 4.24
CA PHE A 31 2.03 0.19 3.08
C PHE A 31 1.42 -0.28 1.76
N ILE A 32 1.33 -1.60 1.56
CA ILE A 32 0.77 -2.17 0.33
C ILE A 32 -0.73 -1.89 0.21
N ALA A 33 -1.47 -1.97 1.31
CA ALA A 33 -2.89 -1.64 1.34
C ALA A 33 -3.15 -0.21 0.85
N ILE A 34 -2.43 0.78 1.38
CA ILE A 34 -2.56 2.18 0.93
C ILE A 34 -2.04 2.34 -0.51
N ALA A 35 -0.91 1.71 -0.86
CA ALA A 35 -0.34 1.81 -2.20
C ALA A 35 -1.27 1.30 -3.31
N LYS A 36 -2.18 0.37 -2.99
CA LYS A 36 -3.22 -0.12 -3.92
C LYS A 36 -4.26 0.96 -4.24
N ASP A 37 -4.60 1.79 -3.26
CA ASP A 37 -5.68 2.77 -3.36
C ASP A 37 -5.18 4.17 -3.81
N VAL A 38 -3.87 4.39 -3.80
CA VAL A 38 -3.26 5.61 -4.33
C VAL A 38 -3.23 5.56 -5.86
N LEU A 39 -4.10 6.37 -6.49
CA LEU A 39 -4.07 6.61 -7.92
C LEU A 39 -2.75 7.29 -8.31
N ARG A 40 -2.00 6.64 -9.19
CA ARG A 40 -0.79 7.21 -9.79
C ARG A 40 -1.20 8.03 -11.00
N GLU A 41 -0.54 9.16 -11.20
CA GLU A 41 -0.63 9.87 -12.46
C GLU A 41 -0.19 8.93 -13.60
N GLY A 42 -1.02 8.80 -14.64
CA GLY A 42 -0.79 7.82 -15.72
C GLY A 42 -1.18 6.37 -15.39
N ALA A 43 -1.84 6.10 -14.26
CA ALA A 43 -2.47 4.80 -14.03
C ALA A 43 -3.52 4.55 -15.12
N GLN A 44 -3.54 3.35 -15.70
CA GLN A 44 -4.54 2.94 -16.68
C GLN A 44 -5.88 2.75 -15.95
N PRO A 45 -6.89 3.63 -16.13
CA PRO A 45 -8.22 3.34 -15.64
C PRO A 45 -8.75 2.10 -16.38
N PRO A 46 -9.61 1.29 -15.75
CA PRO A 46 -10.25 0.19 -16.46
C PRO A 46 -10.94 0.73 -17.71
N LEU A 47 -10.69 0.08 -18.85
CA LEU A 47 -11.36 0.46 -20.10
C LEU A 47 -12.88 0.34 -19.90
N PRO A 48 -13.66 1.27 -20.48
CA PRO A 48 -15.13 1.28 -20.37
C PRO A 48 -15.81 0.05 -21.00
N LEU A 49 -15.04 -0.89 -21.54
CA LEU A 49 -15.48 -2.17 -22.12
C LEU A 49 -15.64 -3.28 -21.06
N SER A 50 -15.21 -3.07 -19.82
CA SER A 50 -15.25 -4.08 -18.75
C SER A 50 -16.64 -4.34 -18.15
N SER A 51 -17.63 -3.51 -18.46
CA SER A 51 -19.01 -3.60 -17.94
C SER A 51 -20.03 -4.17 -18.93
N GLN A 52 -19.59 -4.66 -20.10
CA GLN A 52 -20.48 -5.16 -21.16
C GLN A 52 -20.47 -6.69 -21.36
N PHE A 53 -19.83 -7.45 -20.46
CA PHE A 53 -19.86 -8.91 -20.46
C PHE A 53 -20.18 -9.45 -19.07
#